data_AF-A0A5B7FXT1-F1
#
_entry.id   AF-A0A5B7FXT1-F1
#
_cell.length_a   1.000
_cell.length_b   1.000
_cell.length_c   1.000
_cell.angle_alpha   90.00
_cell.angle_beta   90.00
_cell.angle_gamma   90.00
#
_symmetry.space_group_name_H-M   'P 1'
#
loop_
_entity.id
_entity.type
_entity.pdbx_description
1 polymer ?
#
loop_
_entity_poly.entity_id
_entity_poly.type
_entity_poly.pdbx_seq_one_letter_code
_entity_poly.pdbx_strand_id
1 'polypeptide(L)' 'MVELLAKVKMSSGFITEKEVAERRRARQEEWEKNRTEDDPVEPPEEPPHDPRSLYERLQEQRQKKEEEYDEAHK' A
#
# COMPACT_ATOMS: atom_id res chain seq x y z
N MET A 1 10.57 -7.33 -13.67
CA MET A 1 9.95 -8.66 -13.46
C MET A 1 10.76 -9.58 -12.53
N VAL A 2 11.71 -9.08 -11.72
CA VAL A 2 12.51 -9.93 -10.81
C VAL A 2 12.45 -9.49 -9.34
N GLU A 3 11.98 -8.28 -9.00
CA GLU A 3 11.96 -7.81 -7.60
C GLU A 3 10.59 -7.81 -6.90
N LEU A 4 9.47 -7.95 -7.62
CA LEU A 4 8.12 -7.92 -7.01
C LEU A 4 7.62 -9.31 -6.56
N LEU A 5 8.43 -10.36 -6.74
CA LEU A 5 8.11 -11.75 -6.40
C LEU A 5 8.83 -12.24 -5.14
N ALA A 6 9.76 -11.44 -4.60
CA ALA A 6 10.37 -11.73 -3.32
C ALA A 6 9.39 -11.36 -2.20
N LYS A 7 8.62 -12.35 -1.75
CA LYS A 7 8.08 -12.51 -0.39
C LYS A 7 6.62 -12.13 -0.14
N VAL A 8 5.72 -12.51 -1.06
CA VAL A 8 4.42 -13.07 -0.60
C VAL A 8 4.71 -14.45 -0.01
N LYS A 9 5.22 -14.48 1.23
CA LYS A 9 5.42 -15.73 1.96
C LYS A 9 4.04 -16.13 2.49
N MET A 10 3.38 -17.04 1.77
CA MET A 10 2.14 -17.72 2.20
C MET A 10 2.42 -18.67 3.38
N SER A 11 3.05 -18.17 4.44
CA SER A 11 3.31 -18.88 5.69
C SER A 11 2.21 -18.52 6.69
N SER A 12 1.21 -19.40 6.84
CA SER A 12 0.24 -19.50 7.95
C SER A 12 -0.47 -18.22 8.46
N GLY A 13 -0.27 -17.04 7.88
CA GLY A 13 -0.71 -15.76 8.43
C GLY A 13 0.09 -15.30 9.66
N PHE A 14 1.02 -16.10 10.18
CA PHE A 14 1.80 -15.75 11.37
C PHE A 14 3.18 -15.20 10.98
N ILE A 15 3.52 -14.06 11.57
CA ILE A 15 4.84 -13.42 11.46
C ILE A 15 5.46 -13.32 12.86
N THR A 16 6.78 -13.44 12.92
CA THR A 16 7.52 -13.33 14.19
C THR A 16 7.72 -11.86 14.57
N GLU A 17 7.91 -11.59 15.86
CA GLU A 17 8.24 -10.25 16.37
C GLU A 17 9.47 -9.65 15.66
N LYS A 18 10.47 -10.49 15.40
CA LYS A 18 11.68 -10.08 14.66
C LYS A 18 11.34 -9.61 13.25
N GLU A 19 10.49 -10.33 12.53
CA GLU A 19 10.06 -9.95 11.17
C GLU A 19 9.22 -8.66 11.17
N VAL A 20 8.43 -8.42 12.22
CA VAL A 20 7.70 -7.15 12.40
C VAL A 20 8.67 -6.00 12.61
N ALA A 21 9.66 -6.17 13.49
CA ALA A 21 10.68 -5.16 13.77
C ALA A 21 11.53 -4.84 12.52
N GLU A 22 11.96 -5.86 11.78
CA GLU A 22 12.70 -5.69 10.53
C GLU A 22 11.87 -4.94 9.46
N ARG A 23 10.58 -5.26 9.32
CA ARG A 23 9.68 -4.56 8.40
C ARG A 23 9.49 -3.09 8.79
N ARG A 24 9.30 -2.79 10.08
CA ARG A 24 9.21 -1.40 10.58
C ARG A 24 10.48 -0.61 10.28
N ARG A 25 11.64 -1.22 10.52
CA ARG A 25 12.94 -0.60 10.23
C ARG A 25 13.11 -0.31 8.74
N ALA A 26 12.83 -1.28 7.86
CA ALA A 26 12.93 -1.07 6.41
C ALA A 26 12.01 0.08 5.95
N ARG A 27 10.79 0.15 6.48
CA ARG A 27 9.85 1.25 6.19
C ARG A 27 10.40 2.61 6.62
N GLN A 28 10.98 2.70 7.80
CA GLN A 28 11.62 3.93 8.29
C GLN A 28 12.79 4.35 7.38
N GLU A 29 13.66 3.40 7.00
CA GLU A 29 14.80 3.67 6.13
C GLU A 29 14.38 4.13 4.73
N GLU A 30 13.28 3.59 4.18
CA GLU A 30 12.71 4.04 2.91
C GLU A 30 12.03 5.41 3.01
N TRP A 31 11.37 5.66 4.14
CA TRP A 31 10.76 6.95 4.43
C TRP A 31 11.81 8.04 4.46
N GLU A 32 12.86 7.86 5.25
CA GLU A 32 13.96 8.83 5.40
C GLU A 32 14.66 9.18 4.08
N LYS A 33 14.65 8.29 3.08
CA LYS A 33 15.22 8.59 1.76
C LYS A 33 14.43 9.64 0.98
N ASN A 34 13.10 9.69 1.16
CA ASN A 34 12.20 10.54 0.38
C ASN A 34 11.47 11.59 1.24
N ARG A 35 11.62 11.52 2.57
CA ARG A 35 11.00 12.42 3.54
C ARG A 35 11.54 13.84 3.37
N THR A 36 10.65 14.82 3.37
CA THR A 36 10.96 16.25 3.39
C THR A 36 10.92 16.82 4.82
N GLU A 37 11.19 18.12 4.99
CA GLU A 37 11.15 18.77 6.31
C GLU A 37 9.73 18.91 6.86
N ASP A 38 8.72 18.96 5.98
CA ASP A 38 7.31 19.10 6.33
C ASP A 38 6.63 17.76 6.66
N ASP A 39 7.28 16.65 6.29
CA ASP A 39 6.77 15.30 6.47
C ASP A 39 6.98 14.79 7.92
N PRO A 40 6.08 13.94 8.45
CA PRO A 40 6.22 13.38 9.80
C PRO A 40 7.50 12.55 9.96
N VAL A 41 8.03 12.52 11.19
CA VAL A 41 9.29 11.81 11.50
C VAL A 41 9.18 10.30 11.25
N GLU A 42 8.04 9.74 11.61
CA GLU A 42 7.74 8.31 11.41
C GLU A 42 6.91 8.11 10.14
N PRO A 43 7.14 7.02 9.38
CA PRO A 43 6.33 6.69 8.23
C PRO A 43 4.89 6.41 8.67
N PRO A 44 3.91 6.70 7.80
CA PRO A 44 2.54 6.29 8.02
C PRO A 44 2.43 4.78 8.31
N GLU A 45 1.45 4.42 9.13
CA GLU A 45 1.10 3.01 9.30
C GLU A 45 0.67 2.41 7.96
N GLU A 46 0.98 1.12 7.79
CA GLU A 46 0.58 0.40 6.59
C GLU A 46 -0.94 0.37 6.52
N PRO A 47 -1.55 0.81 5.40
CA PRO A 47 -2.99 0.88 5.31
C PRO A 47 -3.60 -0.50 5.57
N PRO A 48 -4.79 -0.56 6.21
CA PRO A 48 -5.46 -1.82 6.47
C PRO A 48 -5.58 -2.65 5.19
N HIS A 49 -5.39 -3.96 5.30
CA HIS A 49 -5.58 -4.86 4.18
C HIS A 49 -7.01 -4.74 3.66
N ASP A 50 -7.14 -4.35 2.39
CA ASP A 50 -8.44 -4.25 1.73
C ASP A 50 -8.96 -5.66 1.42
N PRO A 51 -10.06 -6.11 2.07
CA PRO A 51 -10.59 -7.45 1.87
C PRO A 51 -11.31 -7.60 0.52
N ARG A 52 -11.56 -6.51 -0.21
CA ARG A 52 -12.26 -6.55 -1.50
C ARG A 52 -11.41 -7.25 -2.55
N SER A 53 -12.11 -7.96 -3.43
CA SER A 53 -11.52 -8.60 -4.59
C SER A 53 -10.94 -7.57 -5.56
N LEU A 54 -9.97 -8.01 -6.39
CA LEU A 54 -9.41 -7.17 -7.45
C LEU A 54 -10.50 -6.65 -8.40
N TYR A 55 -11.52 -7.46 -8.68
CA TYR A 55 -12.63 -7.08 -9.55
C TYR A 55 -13.41 -5.89 -8.97
N GLU A 56 -13.80 -5.94 -7.70
CA GLU A 56 -14.55 -4.87 -7.03
C GLU A 56 -13.78 -3.55 -7.06
N ARG A 57 -12.48 -3.60 -6.71
CA ARG A 57 -11.61 -2.42 -6.73
C ARG A 57 -11.48 -1.80 -8.13
N LEU A 58 -11.38 -2.63 -9.17
CA LEU A 58 -11.32 -2.17 -10.55
C LEU A 58 -12.66 -1.63 -11.05
N GLN A 59 -13.78 -2.23 -10.62
CA GLN A 59 -15.11 -1.73 -10.92
C GLN A 59 -15.32 -0.33 -10.36
N GLU A 60 -15.00 -0.10 -9.09
CA GLU A 60 -15.11 1.21 -8.46
C GLU A 60 -14.26 2.27 -9.18
N GLN A 61 -13.02 1.94 -9.55
CA GLN A 61 -12.17 2.87 -10.30
C GLN A 61 -12.73 3.21 -11.69
N ARG A 62 -13.37 2.24 -12.36
CA ARG A 62 -14.00 2.48 -13.65
C ARG A 62 -15.22 3.38 -13.49
N GLN A 63 -16.10 3.08 -12.54
CA GLN A 63 -17.31 3.86 -12.25
C GLN A 63 -16.96 5.30 -11.89
N LYS A 64 -15.97 5.50 -11.00
CA LYS A 64 -15.50 6.85 -10.63
C LYS A 64 -15.03 7.66 -11.84
N LYS A 65 -14.31 7.03 -12.79
CA LYS A 65 -13.87 7.71 -14.01
C LYS A 65 -15.02 8.04 -14.96
N GLU A 66 -16.02 7.17 -15.06
CA GLU A 66 -17.23 7.42 -15.84
C GLU A 66 -18.01 8.60 -15.24
N GLU A 67 -18.19 8.64 -13.91
CA GLU A 67 -18.83 9.75 -13.19
C GLU A 67 -18.08 11.07 -13.37
N GLU A 68 -16.76 11.08 -13.17
CA GLU A 68 -15.91 12.26 -13.40
C GLU A 68 -16.01 12.77 -14.85
N TYR A 69 -16.10 11.86 -15.82
CA TYR A 69 -16.28 12.21 -17.22
C TYR A 69 -17.65 12.85 -17.48
N ASP A 70 -18.72 12.24 -16.99
CA ASP A 70 -20.09 12.74 -17.15
C ASP A 70 -20.30 14.09 -16.47
N GLU A 71 -19.70 14.32 -15.30
CA GLU A 71 -19.72 15.62 -14.61
C GLU A 71 -18.97 16.71 -15.40
N ALA A 72 -17.81 16.38 -15.98
CA ALA A 72 -17.01 17.33 -16.75
C ALA A 72 -17.62 17.70 -18.11
N HIS A 73 -18.52 16.87 -18.65
CA HIS A 73 -19.18 17.06 -19.95
C HIS A 73 -20.64 17.51 -19.82
N LYS A 74 -21.03 18.00 -18.64
CA LYS A 74 -22.34 18.57 -18.34
C LYS A 74 -22.30 20.10 -18.28
#